data_AF-A0A8T4BW26-F1
#
_entry.id   AF-A0A8T4BW26-F1
#
_cell.length_a   1.000
_cell.length_b   1.000
_cell.length_c   1.000
_cell.angle_alpha   90.00
_cell.angle_beta   90.00
_cell.angle_gamma   90.00
#
_symmetry.space_group_name_H-M   'P 1'
#
loop_
_entity.id
_entity.type
_entity.pdbx_description
1 polymer ?
#
loop_
_entity_poly.entity_id
_entity_poly.type
_entity_poly.pdbx_seq_one_letter_code
_entity_poly.pdbx_strand_id
1 'polypeptide(L)'
;METVTVKFQENVLEKIDKSITKHNFNSRTEFIREAIRDKLAELNKEDLIKGFLSFRGKSKKKTTYEENRKTREIVSKELMSRLNKRFS
;
A
#
# COMPACT_ATOMS: atom_id res chain seq x y z
N MET A 1 -13.40 -4.70 -16.59
CA MET A 1 -14.01 -4.86 -15.25
C MET A 1 -14.67 -6.22 -15.22
N GLU A 2 -14.52 -6.96 -14.13
CA GLU A 2 -15.24 -8.21 -13.92
C GLU A 2 -16.46 -7.94 -13.03
N THR A 3 -17.56 -8.64 -13.29
CA THR A 3 -18.79 -8.52 -12.51
C THR A 3 -18.78 -9.58 -11.42
N VAL A 4 -19.04 -9.16 -10.18
CA VAL A 4 -19.07 -10.06 -9.02
C VAL A 4 -20.37 -9.79 -8.26
N THR A 5 -21.04 -10.85 -7.80
CA THR A 5 -22.23 -10.74 -6.95
C THR A 5 -21.86 -11.10 -5.53
N VAL A 6 -22.25 -10.26 -4.58
CA VAL A 6 -21.96 -10.42 -3.16
C VAL A 6 -23.26 -10.28 -2.36
N LYS A 7 -23.36 -11.03 -1.26
CA LYS A 7 -24.49 -10.95 -0.33
C LYS A 7 -24.05 -10.24 0.95
N PHE A 8 -24.83 -9.27 1.38
CA PHE A 8 -24.62 -8.53 2.62
C PHE A 8 -25.78 -8.78 3.57
N GLN A 9 -25.51 -8.61 4.86
CA GLN A 9 -26.58 -8.53 5.85
C GLN A 9 -27.35 -7.21 5.66
N GLU A 10 -28.66 -7.24 5.91
CA GLU A 10 -29.55 -6.09 5.66
C GLU A 10 -29.09 -4.82 6.40
N ASN A 11 -28.74 -4.97 7.68
CA ASN A 11 -28.21 -3.89 8.51
C ASN A 11 -26.91 -3.27 7.96
N VAL A 12 -26.12 -4.02 7.18
CA VAL A 12 -24.91 -3.50 6.52
C VAL A 12 -25.30 -2.71 5.27
N LEU A 13 -26.28 -3.19 4.49
CA LEU A 13 -26.80 -2.46 3.33
C LEU A 13 -27.37 -1.11 3.74
N GLU A 14 -28.16 -1.06 4.81
CA GLU A 14 -28.68 0.21 5.33
C GLU A 14 -27.57 1.20 5.73
N LYS A 15 -26.48 0.70 6.30
CA LYS A 15 -25.31 1.53 6.65
C LYS A 15 -24.61 2.05 5.40
N ILE A 16 -24.44 1.20 4.39
CA ILE A 16 -23.85 1.57 3.10
C ILE A 16 -24.67 2.70 2.47
N ASP A 17 -26.00 2.58 2.45
CA ASP A 17 -26.89 3.61 1.86
C ASP A 17 -26.83 4.95 2.59
N LYS A 18 -26.80 4.92 3.92
CA LYS A 18 -26.60 6.12 4.73
C LYS A 18 -25.23 6.76 4.48
N SER A 19 -24.20 5.96 4.29
CA SER A 19 -22.85 6.45 3.98
C SER A 19 -22.76 7.04 2.58
N ILE A 20 -23.43 6.46 1.58
CA ILE A 20 -23.45 6.97 0.20
C ILE A 20 -24.04 8.37 0.16
N THR A 21 -25.19 8.58 0.80
CA THR A 21 -25.86 9.88 0.86
C THR A 21 -25.05 10.91 1.64
N LYS A 22 -24.44 10.51 2.76
CA LYS A 22 -23.60 11.40 3.58
C LYS A 22 -22.33 11.87 2.88
N HIS A 23 -21.72 11.01 2.08
CA HIS A 23 -20.42 11.26 1.45
C HIS A 23 -20.51 11.53 -0.06
N ASN A 24 -21.72 11.75 -0.58
CA ASN A 24 -22.00 12.10 -1.98
C ASN A 24 -21.40 11.10 -3.00
N PHE A 25 -21.47 9.81 -2.70
CA PHE A 25 -21.12 8.78 -3.69
C PHE A 25 -22.22 8.66 -4.73
N ASN A 26 -21.87 8.43 -6.00
CA ASN A 26 -22.87 8.34 -7.07
C ASN A 26 -23.58 6.98 -7.10
N SER A 27 -22.97 5.93 -6.55
CA SER A 27 -23.57 4.59 -6.52
C SER A 27 -23.00 3.69 -5.40
N ARG A 28 -23.77 2.66 -5.02
CA ARG A 28 -23.30 1.58 -4.13
C ARG A 28 -22.04 0.90 -4.65
N THR A 29 -21.99 0.66 -5.95
CA THR A 29 -20.84 -0.01 -6.57
C THR A 29 -19.57 0.84 -6.49
N GLU A 30 -19.68 2.15 -6.69
CA GLU A 30 -18.55 3.07 -6.53
C GLU A 30 -18.05 3.10 -5.08
N PHE A 31 -18.96 3.23 -4.13
CA PHE A 31 -18.64 3.17 -2.70
C PHE A 31 -17.91 1.88 -2.32
N ILE A 32 -18.46 0.73 -2.74
CA ILE A 32 -17.86 -0.58 -2.44
C ILE A 32 -16.48 -0.71 -3.09
N ARG A 33 -16.31 -0.25 -4.33
CA ARG A 33 -15.00 -0.28 -4.99
C ARG A 33 -13.96 0.56 -4.25
N GLU A 34 -14.33 1.75 -3.82
CA GLU A 34 -13.40 2.64 -3.12
C GLU A 34 -13.04 2.08 -1.74
N ALA A 35 -14.02 1.61 -0.99
CA ALA A 35 -13.79 0.97 0.30
C ALA A 35 -12.86 -0.26 0.20
N ILE A 36 -13.00 -1.07 -0.86
CA ILE A 36 -12.11 -2.21 -1.12
C ILE A 36 -10.70 -1.73 -1.46
N ARG A 37 -10.55 -0.68 -2.30
CA ARG A 37 -9.22 -0.13 -2.65
C ARG A 37 -8.50 0.41 -1.41
N ASP A 38 -9.21 1.17 -0.59
CA ASP A 38 -8.66 1.73 0.64
C ASP A 38 -8.20 0.61 1.59
N LYS A 39 -9.01 -0.44 1.75
CA LYS A 39 -8.64 -1.56 2.61
C LYS A 39 -7.43 -2.33 2.08
N LEU A 40 -7.34 -2.56 0.77
CA LEU A 40 -6.17 -3.20 0.15
C LEU A 40 -4.92 -2.34 0.30
N ALA A 41 -5.03 -1.02 0.13
CA ALA A 41 -3.91 -0.10 0.33
C ALA A 41 -3.43 -0.09 1.79
N GLU A 42 -4.35 -0.10 2.75
CA GLU A 42 -4.06 -0.20 4.17
C GLU A 42 -3.33 -1.49 4.52
N LEU A 43 -3.83 -2.65 4.07
CA LEU A 43 -3.20 -3.95 4.31
C LEU A 43 -1.78 -4.02 3.72
N ASN A 44 -1.60 -3.54 2.48
CA ASN A 44 -0.28 -3.46 1.86
C ASN A 44 0.68 -2.59 2.67
N LYS A 45 0.21 -1.46 3.21
CA LYS A 45 1.02 -0.57 4.05
C LYS A 45 1.40 -1.27 5.36
N GLU A 46 0.48 -1.97 6.01
CA GLU A 46 0.77 -2.73 7.23
C GLU A 46 1.84 -3.81 7.01
N ASP A 47 1.76 -4.53 5.89
CA ASP A 47 2.74 -5.56 5.53
C ASP A 47 4.12 -4.96 5.25
N LEU A 48 4.18 -3.83 4.54
CA LEU A 48 5.43 -3.09 4.32
C LEU A 48 6.04 -2.58 5.63
N ILE A 49 5.21 -2.06 6.54
CA ILE A 49 5.66 -1.61 7.87
C ILE A 49 6.18 -2.78 8.69
N LYS A 50 5.48 -3.92 8.72
CA LYS A 50 5.96 -5.14 9.39
C LYS A 50 7.31 -5.59 8.81
N GLY A 51 7.43 -5.62 7.49
CA GLY A 51 8.68 -5.91 6.80
C GLY A 51 9.80 -4.96 7.24
N PHE A 52 9.55 -3.65 7.18
CA PHE A 52 10.50 -2.62 7.61
C PHE A 52 10.92 -2.78 9.09
N LEU A 53 9.95 -2.94 9.99
CA LEU A 53 10.20 -3.11 11.41
C LEU A 53 10.99 -4.39 11.71
N SER A 54 10.82 -5.45 10.91
CA SER A 54 11.63 -6.65 11.05
C SER A 54 13.14 -6.40 10.86
N PHE A 55 13.54 -5.32 10.19
CA PHE A 55 14.94 -4.92 10.02
C PHE A 55 15.45 -4.03 11.16
N ARG A 56 14.54 -3.42 11.94
CA ARG A 56 14.89 -2.52 13.04
C ARG A 56 15.62 -3.32 14.13
N GLY A 57 16.83 -2.89 14.47
CA GLY A 57 17.66 -3.53 15.51
C GLY A 57 18.42 -4.77 15.06
N LYS A 58 18.24 -5.26 13.82
CA LYS A 58 19.07 -6.36 13.27
C LYS A 58 20.52 -5.92 12.99
N SER A 59 20.76 -4.64 12.73
CA SER A 59 22.12 -4.12 12.59
C SER A 59 22.78 -3.95 13.96
N LYS A 60 23.75 -4.81 14.26
CA LYS A 60 24.62 -4.68 15.45
C LYS A 60 25.65 -3.55 15.32
N LYS A 61 25.88 -3.05 14.10
CA LYS A 61 26.87 -2.00 13.82
C LYS A 61 26.19 -0.63 13.81
N LYS A 62 26.72 0.32 14.58
CA LYS A 62 26.40 1.74 14.43
C LYS A 62 27.11 2.24 13.18
N THR A 63 26.35 2.46 12.11
CA THR A 63 26.88 3.00 10.85
C THR A 63 27.02 4.52 11.00
N THR A 64 28.21 5.05 10.71
CA THR A 64 28.42 6.51 10.71
C THR A 64 27.73 7.15 9.49
N TYR A 65 27.56 8.47 9.51
CA TYR A 65 26.96 9.20 8.40
C TYR A 65 27.70 8.98 7.08
N GLU A 66 29.04 8.96 7.11
CA GLU A 66 29.88 8.73 5.93
C GLU A 66 29.73 7.32 5.35
N GLU A 67 29.68 6.30 6.20
CA GLU A 67 29.45 4.91 5.79
C GLU A 67 28.06 4.75 5.15
N ASN A 68 27.04 5.42 5.71
CA ASN A 68 25.69 5.45 5.13
C ASN A 68 25.67 6.16 3.77
N ARG A 69 26.39 7.27 3.62
CA ARG A 69 26.48 8.01 2.35
C ARG A 69 27.11 7.16 1.25
N LYS A 70 28.25 6.51 1.54
CA LYS A 70 28.91 5.58 0.61
C LYS A 70 27.98 4.42 0.21
N THR A 71 27.26 3.86 1.18
CA THR A 71 26.30 2.77 0.91
C THR A 71 25.18 3.24 -0.02
N ARG A 72 24.62 4.44 0.19
CA ARG A 72 23.59 5.01 -0.70
C ARG A 72 24.09 5.19 -2.12
N GLU A 73 25.31 5.72 -2.29
CA GLU A 73 25.89 5.92 -3.63
C GLU A 73 26.08 4.61 -4.39
N ILE A 74 26.53 3.55 -3.70
CA ILE A 74 26.70 2.21 -4.30
C ILE A 74 25.34 1.62 -4.71
N VAL A 75 24.36 1.61 -3.80
CA VAL A 75 23.03 1.05 -4.08
C VAL A 75 22.32 1.83 -5.20
N SER A 76 22.45 3.15 -5.23
CA SER A 76 21.88 3.98 -6.30
C SER A 76 22.51 3.66 -7.66
N LYS A 77 23.83 3.49 -7.74
CA LYS A 77 24.51 3.09 -8.99
C LYS A 77 24.03 1.73 -9.48
N GLU A 78 23.89 0.77 -8.57
CA GLU A 78 23.42 -0.57 -8.90
C GLU A 78 21.96 -0.56 -9.39
N LEU A 79 21.09 0.20 -8.72
CA LEU A 79 19.69 0.38 -9.11
C LEU A 79 19.58 1.00 -10.51
N MET A 80 20.36 2.05 -10.80
CA MET A 80 20.36 2.70 -12.12
C MET A 80 20.87 1.78 -13.22
N SER A 81 21.89 0.98 -12.94
CA SER A 81 22.38 -0.04 -13.88
C SER A 81 21.30 -1.08 -14.21
N ARG A 82 20.56 -1.55 -13.19
CA ARG A 82 19.44 -2.49 -13.37
C ARG A 82 18.28 -1.86 -14.13
N LEU A 83 17.95 -0.60 -13.86
CA LEU A 83 16.90 0.13 -14.59
C LEU A 83 17.28 0.33 -16.06
N ASN A 84 18.51 0.76 -16.33
CA ASN A 84 19.00 0.94 -17.70
C ASN A 84 18.92 -0.36 -18.51
N LYS A 85 19.31 -1.50 -17.93
CA LYS A 85 19.17 -2.83 -18.59
C LYS A 85 17.72 -3.24 -18.84
N ARG A 86 16.77 -2.73 -18.05
CA ARG A 86 15.35 -3.08 -18.17
C ARG A 86 14.62 -2.24 -19.23
N PHE A 87 15.13 -1.06 -19.52
CA PHE A 87 14.53 -0.08 -20.44
C PHE A 87 15.38 0.18 -21.70
N SER A 88 16.48 -0.54 -21.90
CA SER A 88 17.21 -0.66 -23.18
C SER A 88 16.79 -1.94 -23.90
#